data_AF-A0A220YL03-F1
#
_entry.id   AF-A0A220YL03-F1
#
_cell.length_a   1.000
_cell.length_b   1.000
_cell.length_c   1.000
_cell.angle_alpha   90.00
_cell.angle_beta   90.00
_cell.angle_gamma   90.00
#
_symmetry.space_group_name_H-M   'P 1'
#
loop_
_entity.id
_entity.type
_entity.pdbx_description
1 polymer ?
#
loop_
_entity_poly.entity_id
_entity_poly.type
_entity_poly.pdbx_seq_one_letter_code
_entity_poly.pdbx_strand_id
1 'polypeptide(L)' 'MAQPHKGDRVLIGVRPTLPVYDEVRRRAAALGMSMSQYAADVLAQHVGRPDLVRELNDREVLPLAI' A
#
# COMPACT_ATOMS: atom_id res chain seq x y z
N MET A 1 8.64 18.18 11.17
CA MET A 1 9.15 16.83 11.48
C MET A 1 9.55 16.16 10.17
N ALA A 2 10.74 15.58 10.06
CA ALA A 2 11.15 14.88 8.84
C ALA A 2 10.36 13.57 8.72
N GLN A 3 9.77 13.31 7.55
CA GLN A 3 9.04 12.08 7.30
C GLN A 3 10.03 10.89 7.32
N PRO A 4 9.76 9.80 8.06
CA PRO A 4 10.65 8.63 8.09
C PRO A 4 10.93 8.10 6.68
N HIS A 5 12.21 7.83 6.39
CA HIS A 5 12.64 7.27 5.11
C HIS A 5 12.00 5.89 4.91
N LYS A 6 11.37 5.67 3.77
CA LYS A 6 10.61 4.44 3.47
C LYS A 6 11.45 3.34 2.79
N GLY A 7 12.76 3.35 3.01
CA GLY A 7 13.73 2.45 2.38
C GLY A 7 14.04 2.80 0.93
N ASP A 8 14.86 1.98 0.29
CA ASP A 8 15.26 2.17 -1.10
C ASP A 8 14.06 1.98 -2.03
N ARG A 9 13.67 3.06 -2.73
CA ARG A 9 12.50 3.08 -3.62
C ARG A 9 12.84 3.79 -4.92
N VAL A 10 12.29 3.27 -6.01
CA VAL A 10 12.33 3.91 -7.34
C VAL A 10 10.91 4.21 -7.78
N LEU A 11 10.71 5.34 -8.45
CA LEU A 11 9.42 5.71 -9.00
C LEU A 11 9.05 4.81 -10.18
N ILE A 12 7.84 4.23 -10.14
CA ILE A 12 7.22 3.59 -11.29
C ILE A 12 6.10 4.51 -11.80
N GLY A 13 6.36 5.21 -12.90
CA GLY A 13 5.37 6.08 -13.54
C GLY A 13 4.45 5.29 -14.47
N VAL A 14 3.21 5.03 -14.06
CA VAL A 14 2.20 4.32 -14.87
C VAL A 14 0.99 5.19 -15.17
N ARG A 15 0.27 4.86 -16.25
CA ARG A 15 -1.00 5.48 -16.63
C ARG A 15 -2.11 4.42 -16.67
N PRO A 16 -2.67 4.03 -15.51
CA PRO A 16 -3.80 3.10 -15.49
C PRO A 16 -5.01 3.72 -16.19
N THR A 17 -5.93 2.88 -16.66
CA THR A 17 -7.24 3.34 -17.12
C THR A 17 -8.00 4.02 -15.97
N LEU A 18 -8.87 4.99 -16.28
CA LEU A 18 -9.59 5.75 -15.25
C LEU A 18 -10.35 4.86 -14.24
N PRO A 19 -11.07 3.79 -14.64
CA PRO A 19 -11.74 2.92 -13.68
C PRO A 19 -10.78 2.25 -12.67
N VAL A 20 -9.56 1.90 -13.12
CA VAL A 20 -8.54 1.32 -12.22
C VAL A 20 -8.01 2.37 -11.26
N TYR A 21 -7.78 3.59 -11.74
CA TYR A 21 -7.38 4.71 -10.89
C TYR A 21 -8.41 4.99 -9.78
N ASP A 22 -9.69 5.06 -10.13
CA ASP A 22 -10.76 5.35 -9.18
C ASP A 22 -10.89 4.24 -8.14
N GLU A 23 -10.75 2.98 -8.54
CA GLU A 23 -10.79 1.86 -7.60
C GLU A 23 -9.58 1.87 -6.64
N VAL A 24 -8.37 2.17 -7.15
CA VAL A 24 -7.18 2.34 -6.29
C VAL A 24 -7.40 3.47 -5.29
N ARG A 25 -7.94 4.62 -5.75
CA ARG A 25 -8.25 5.76 -4.89
C ARG A 25 -9.26 5.37 -3.80
N ARG A 26 -10.34 4.69 -4.18
CA ARG A 26 -11.40 4.25 -3.27
C ARG A 26 -10.86 3.29 -2.20
N ARG A 27 -10.07 2.30 -2.59
CA ARG A 27 -9.49 1.31 -1.66
C ARG A 27 -8.48 1.93 -0.71
N ALA A 28 -7.59 2.78 -1.23
CA ALA A 28 -6.62 3.50 -0.39
C ALA A 28 -7.36 4.36 0.65
N ALA A 29 -8.39 5.10 0.25
CA ALA A 29 -9.21 5.90 1.16
C ALA A 29 -9.93 5.04 2.21
N ALA A 30 -10.53 3.91 1.83
CA ALA A 30 -11.19 3.01 2.76
C ALA A 30 -10.23 2.41 3.82
N LEU A 31 -8.95 2.27 3.45
CA LEU A 31 -7.90 1.80 4.34
C LEU A 31 -7.25 2.92 5.16
N GLY A 32 -7.52 4.19 4.85
CA GLY A 32 -6.84 5.34 5.45
C GLY A 32 -5.40 5.52 4.95
N MET A 33 -5.06 4.93 3.79
CA MET A 33 -3.72 4.91 3.22
C MET A 33 -3.57 5.95 2.11
N SER A 34 -2.34 6.42 1.89
CA SER A 34 -2.01 7.16 0.67
C SER A 34 -2.11 6.23 -0.56
N MET A 35 -2.57 6.74 -1.69
CA MET A 35 -2.65 5.96 -2.93
C MET A 35 -1.29 5.38 -3.34
N SER A 36 -0.21 6.15 -3.18
CA SER A 36 1.15 5.69 -3.50
C SER A 36 1.60 4.54 -2.62
N GLN A 37 1.27 4.56 -1.32
CA GLN A 37 1.63 3.44 -0.44
C GLN A 37 0.75 2.21 -0.71
N TYR A 38 -0.54 2.40 -0.93
CA TYR A 38 -1.44 1.30 -1.33
C TYR A 38 -0.95 0.62 -2.61
N ALA A 39 -0.62 1.40 -3.64
CA ALA A 39 -0.10 0.86 -4.90
C ALA A 39 1.24 0.13 -4.71
N ALA A 40 2.14 0.67 -3.88
CA ALA A 40 3.42 0.02 -3.58
C ALA A 40 3.23 -1.33 -2.86
N ASP A 41 2.33 -1.39 -1.88
CA ASP A 41 2.06 -2.62 -1.13
C ASP A 41 1.35 -3.68 -2.00
N VAL A 42 0.39 -3.27 -2.83
CA VAL A 42 -0.25 -4.18 -3.80
C VAL A 42 0.76 -4.73 -4.79
N LEU A 43 1.67 -3.88 -5.30
CA LEU A 43 2.74 -4.32 -6.19
C LEU A 43 3.67 -5.31 -5.50
N ALA A 44 4.08 -5.03 -4.26
CA ALA A 44 4.92 -5.93 -3.47
C ALA A 44 4.27 -7.32 -3.31
N GLN A 45 2.98 -7.38 -2.96
CA GLN A 45 2.23 -8.65 -2.91
C GLN A 45 2.16 -9.33 -4.26
N HIS A 46 1.82 -8.59 -5.31
CA HIS A 46 1.63 -9.11 -6.66
C HIS A 46 2.89 -9.76 -7.23
N VAL A 47 4.07 -9.20 -6.93
CA VAL A 47 5.37 -9.75 -7.37
C VAL A 47 5.96 -10.78 -6.40
N GLY A 48 5.20 -11.25 -5.41
CA GLY A 48 5.63 -12.29 -4.48
C GLY A 48 6.62 -11.80 -3.40
N ARG A 49 6.55 -10.52 -3.02
CA ARG A 49 7.36 -9.91 -1.96
C ARG A 49 6.49 -9.35 -0.81
N PRO A 50 5.68 -10.19 -0.14
CA PRO A 50 4.83 -9.75 0.96
C PRO A 50 5.63 -9.22 2.16
N ASP A 51 6.91 -9.59 2.29
CA ASP A 51 7.85 -9.08 3.28
C ASP A 51 8.14 -7.57 3.16
N LEU A 52 7.84 -6.98 2.00
CA LEU A 52 8.03 -5.55 1.74
C LEU A 52 6.76 -4.72 1.89
N VAL A 53 5.61 -5.36 2.20
CA VAL A 53 4.36 -4.67 2.51
C VAL A 53 4.52 -3.89 3.80
N ARG A 54 4.00 -2.64 3.84
CA ARG A 54 4.14 -1.79 5.03
C ARG A 54 2.86 -1.49 5.78
N GLU A 55 1.75 -1.32 5.08
CA GLU A 55 0.51 -0.80 5.68
C GLU A 55 -0.70 -1.68 5.30
N LEU A 56 -0.67 -2.31 4.11
CA LEU A 56 -1.80 -3.09 3.59
C LEU A 56 -2.16 -4.32 4.46
N ASN A 57 -1.17 -4.92 5.13
CA ASN A 57 -1.35 -6.11 5.98
C ASN A 57 -1.36 -5.78 7.49
N ASP A 58 -1.03 -4.54 7.89
CA ASP A 58 -0.89 -4.13 9.30
C ASP A 58 -2.21 -4.03 10.07
N ARG A 59 -3.33 -4.37 9.42
CA ARG A 59 -4.58 -4.68 10.14
C ARG A 59 -4.57 -6.13 10.62
N GLU A 60 -3.51 -6.52 11.31
CA GLU A 60 -3.53 -7.70 12.16
C GLU A 60 -4.54 -7.46 13.28
N VAL A 61 -5.57 -8.31 13.32
CA VAL A 61 -6.47 -8.43 14.46
C VAL A 61 -5.61 -8.64 15.71
N LEU A 62 -5.76 -7.77 16.71
CA LEU A 62 -5.16 -7.99 18.03
C LEU A 62 -5.54 -9.42 18.47
N PRO A 63 -4.57 -10.29 18.81
CA PRO A 63 -4.92 -11.58 19.39
C PRO A 63 -5.73 -11.28 20.66
N LEU A 64 -6.97 -11.76 20.68
CA LEU A 64 -7.77 -11.74 21.90
C LEU A 64 -6.96 -12.50 22.94
N ALA A 65 -6.45 -11.78 23.95
CA ALA A 65 -5.87 -12.42 25.11
C ALA A 65 -6.99 -13.25 25.76
N ILE A 66 -6.82 -14.58 25.73
CA ILE A 66 -7.66 -15.54 26.44
C ILE A 66 -7.01 -15.80 27.80
#